data_AF-A0A971FPS0-F1
#
_entry.id   AF-A0A971FPS0-F1
#
_cell.length_a   1.000
_cell.length_b   1.000
_cell.length_c   1.000
_cell.angle_alpha   90.00
_cell.angle_beta   90.00
_cell.angle_gamma   90.00
#
_symmetry.space_group_name_H-M   'P 1'
#
loop_
_entity.id
_entity.type
_entity.pdbx_description
1 polymer ?
#
loop_
_entity_poly.entity_id
_entity_poly.type
_entity_poly.pdbx_seq_one_letter_code
_entity_poly.pdbx_strand_id
1 'polypeptide(L)'
;MNFDQTDTRKSREYLAGSTGQIASDALLDGLNPQQVQAVQHHEGPLLILAGAGSGKTRVITHRVAWLVSQLDVHPSSILAITFTNKAAAEMKSRINELIGSVSQTMWIGTFHAMMMRILRRYADRIG
;
A
#
# COMPACT_ATOMS: atom_id res chain seq x y z
N MET A 1 27.16 -10.00 23.66
CA MET A 1 27.15 -9.11 22.49
C MET A 1 25.80 -8.43 22.48
N ASN A 2 25.76 -7.20 23.01
CA ASN A 2 24.51 -6.52 23.34
C ASN A 2 23.93 -5.88 22.07
N PHE A 3 22.69 -6.27 21.74
CA PHE A 3 21.87 -5.63 20.74
C PHE A 3 21.51 -4.24 21.27
N ASP A 4 22.13 -3.21 20.69
CA ASP A 4 21.89 -1.82 21.03
C ASP A 4 20.46 -1.42 20.59
N GLN A 5 19.62 -1.08 21.57
CA GLN A 5 18.22 -0.67 21.38
C GLN A 5 18.07 0.79 20.89
N THR A 6 19.15 1.49 20.55
CA THR A 6 19.09 2.88 20.07
C THR A 6 18.79 3.06 18.57
N ASP A 7 18.70 1.98 17.78
CA ASP A 7 18.46 2.02 16.32
C ASP A 7 16.97 1.99 15.91
N THR A 8 16.07 2.46 16.77
CA THR A 8 14.64 2.67 16.43
C THR A 8 14.27 4.14 16.27
N ARG A 9 15.11 5.07 16.72
CA ARG A 9 14.88 6.52 16.55
C ARG A 9 15.39 7.05 15.21
N LYS A 10 16.58 6.63 14.76
CA LYS A 10 17.16 7.07 13.48
C LYS A 10 16.39 6.54 12.26
N SER A 11 15.84 5.34 12.36
CA SER A 11 14.96 4.75 11.33
C SER A 11 13.64 5.52 11.18
N ARG A 12 13.13 6.17 12.24
CA ARG A 12 11.96 7.05 12.19
C ARG A 12 12.28 8.43 11.60
N GLU A 13 13.45 8.98 11.87
CA GLU A 13 13.91 10.25 11.27
C GLU A 13 14.22 10.11 9.77
N TYR A 14 14.75 8.96 9.32
CA TYR A 14 14.96 8.71 7.88
C TYR A 14 13.66 8.59 7.08
N LEU A 15 12.56 8.16 7.71
CA LEU A 15 11.24 8.06 7.07
C LEU A 15 10.50 9.42 7.07
N ALA A 16 10.77 10.28 8.04
CA ALA A 16 10.18 11.62 8.12
C ALA A 16 10.65 12.58 7.00
N GLY A 17 11.76 12.27 6.32
CA GLY A 17 12.37 13.15 5.32
C GLY A 17 11.87 13.03 3.87
N SER A 18 10.93 12.13 3.55
CA SER A 18 10.51 11.91 2.15
C SER A 18 9.04 11.54 1.92
N THR A 19 8.23 11.38 2.98
CA THR A 19 6.77 11.36 2.80
C THR A 19 6.35 12.78 2.48
N GLY A 20 6.35 13.14 1.19
CA GLY A 20 5.69 14.35 0.75
C GLY A 20 4.26 14.28 1.28
N GLN A 21 3.90 15.17 2.21
CA GLN A 21 2.53 15.28 2.69
C GLN A 21 1.66 15.63 1.49
N ILE A 22 1.03 14.62 0.89
CA ILE A 22 0.06 14.84 -0.17
C ILE A 22 -1.13 15.49 0.52
N ALA A 23 -1.56 16.65 0.01
CA ALA A 23 -2.75 17.29 0.52
C ALA A 23 -3.94 16.33 0.42
N SER A 24 -4.71 16.18 1.50
CA SER A 24 -5.91 15.33 1.55
C SER A 24 -6.83 15.58 0.34
N ASP A 25 -7.04 16.85 -0.01
CA ASP A 25 -7.89 17.27 -1.12
C ASP A 25 -7.41 16.72 -2.47
N ALA A 26 -6.10 16.65 -2.70
CA ALA A 26 -5.54 16.13 -3.94
C ALA A 26 -5.79 14.61 -4.11
N LEU A 27 -5.87 13.86 -3.01
CA LEU A 27 -6.19 12.43 -3.04
C LEU A 27 -7.68 12.16 -3.21
N LEU A 28 -8.55 13.11 -2.89
CA LEU A 28 -9.99 12.95 -3.00
C LEU A 28 -10.58 13.60 -4.25
N ASP A 29 -9.79 14.42 -4.95
CA ASP A 29 -10.24 15.14 -6.13
C ASP A 29 -10.78 14.21 -7.23
N GLY A 30 -11.92 14.60 -7.80
CA GLY A 30 -12.62 13.86 -8.85
C GLY A 30 -13.14 12.47 -8.43
N LEU A 31 -13.24 12.17 -7.13
CA LEU A 31 -13.94 11.00 -6.61
C LEU A 31 -15.40 11.34 -6.27
N ASN A 32 -16.31 10.40 -6.52
CA ASN A 32 -17.70 10.55 -6.05
C ASN A 32 -17.80 10.26 -4.53
N PRO A 33 -18.93 10.59 -3.87
CA PRO A 33 -19.07 10.42 -2.42
C PRO A 33 -18.82 8.98 -1.94
N GLN A 34 -19.29 7.95 -2.67
CA GLN A 34 -19.07 6.56 -2.28
C GLN A 34 -17.59 6.15 -2.42
N GLN A 35 -16.89 6.66 -3.43
CA GLN A 35 -15.46 6.43 -3.63
C GLN A 35 -14.64 7.12 -2.54
N VAL A 36 -15.00 8.35 -2.16
CA VAL A 36 -14.37 9.07 -1.04
C VAL A 36 -14.50 8.27 0.26
N GLN A 37 -15.71 7.80 0.58
CA GLN A 37 -15.94 6.95 1.75
C GLN A 37 -15.08 5.68 1.73
N ALA A 38 -14.99 5.01 0.57
CA ALA A 38 -14.16 3.82 0.43
C ALA A 38 -12.65 4.12 0.60
N VAL A 39 -12.17 5.27 0.13
CA VAL A 39 -10.77 5.72 0.29
C VAL A 39 -10.45 6.05 1.74
N GLN A 40 -11.37 6.71 2.45
CA GLN A 40 -11.16 7.14 3.83
C GLN A 40 -11.41 6.03 4.87
N HIS A 41 -12.04 4.92 4.47
CA HIS A 41 -12.30 3.78 5.34
C HIS A 41 -11.00 3.15 5.87
N HIS A 42 -10.83 3.12 7.19
CA HIS A 42 -9.62 2.63 7.84
C HIS A 42 -9.85 1.64 9.00
N GLU A 43 -11.10 1.47 9.44
CA GLU A 43 -11.43 0.57 10.54
C GLU A 43 -12.24 -0.65 10.07
N GLY A 44 -11.76 -1.84 10.39
CA GLY A 44 -12.46 -3.09 10.08
C GLY A 44 -12.54 -3.44 8.58
N PRO A 45 -13.22 -4.55 8.26
CA PRO A 45 -13.32 -5.05 6.88
C PRO A 45 -14.14 -4.13 5.97
N LEU A 46 -13.74 -4.04 4.70
CA LEU A 46 -14.47 -3.31 3.66
C LEU A 46 -14.64 -4.18 2.41
N LEU A 47 -15.87 -4.27 1.89
CA LEU A 47 -16.18 -4.88 0.61
C LEU A 47 -16.67 -3.81 -0.38
N ILE A 48 -16.00 -3.69 -1.51
CA ILE A 48 -16.37 -2.76 -2.58
C ILE A 48 -16.98 -3.54 -3.75
N LEU A 49 -18.28 -3.40 -3.95
CA LEU A 49 -18.99 -3.94 -5.11
C LEU A 49 -19.01 -2.91 -6.24
N ALA A 50 -18.44 -3.25 -7.39
CA ALA A 50 -18.18 -2.25 -8.42
C ALA A 50 -18.22 -2.82 -9.84
N GLY A 51 -19.10 -2.24 -10.67
CA GLY A 51 -19.29 -2.60 -12.08
C GLY A 51 -18.12 -2.20 -12.99
N ALA A 52 -18.15 -2.59 -14.26
CA ALA A 52 -17.16 -2.13 -15.24
C ALA A 52 -17.13 -0.58 -15.31
N GLY A 53 -15.96 0.02 -15.51
CA GLY A 53 -15.82 1.48 -15.64
C GLY A 53 -16.00 2.31 -14.36
N SER A 54 -16.43 1.72 -13.24
CA SER A 54 -16.72 2.43 -11.97
C SER A 54 -15.51 2.97 -11.19
N GLY A 55 -14.30 2.89 -11.75
CA GLY A 55 -13.09 3.41 -11.10
C GLY A 55 -12.52 2.52 -9.99
N LYS A 56 -12.85 1.21 -9.92
CA LYS A 56 -12.32 0.24 -8.94
C LYS A 56 -10.84 0.41 -8.61
N THR A 57 -10.00 0.39 -9.65
CA THR A 57 -8.55 0.48 -9.49
C THR A 57 -8.16 1.82 -8.88
N ARG A 58 -8.79 2.92 -9.32
CA ARG A 58 -8.55 4.26 -8.77
C ARG A 58 -8.88 4.32 -7.28
N VAL A 59 -10.01 3.76 -6.86
CA VAL A 59 -10.38 3.70 -5.43
C VAL A 59 -9.33 2.94 -4.62
N ILE A 60 -8.88 1.78 -5.10
CA ILE A 60 -7.89 0.98 -4.39
C ILE A 60 -6.54 1.71 -4.27
N THR A 61 -6.07 2.34 -5.34
CA THR A 61 -4.77 3.04 -5.34
C THR A 61 -4.80 4.31 -4.48
N HIS A 62 -5.89 5.08 -4.57
CA HIS A 62 -6.09 6.25 -3.72
C HIS A 62 -6.25 5.86 -2.24
N ARG A 63 -6.92 4.75 -1.95
CA ARG A 63 -7.02 4.23 -0.58
C ARG A 63 -5.64 3.89 -0.01
N VAL A 64 -4.78 3.23 -0.78
CA VAL A 64 -3.40 2.96 -0.35
C VAL A 64 -2.66 4.27 -0.06
N ALA A 65 -2.76 5.25 -0.97
CA ALA A 65 -2.12 6.54 -0.77
C ALA A 65 -2.65 7.27 0.48
N TRP A 66 -3.95 7.19 0.74
CA TRP A 66 -4.59 7.74 1.94
C TRP A 66 -4.04 7.09 3.23
N LEU A 67 -3.99 5.76 3.29
CA LEU A 67 -3.42 5.04 4.43
C LEU A 67 -1.99 5.48 4.74
N VAL A 68 -1.15 5.62 3.71
CA VAL A 68 0.26 5.98 3.88
C VAL A 68 0.42 7.45 4.27
N SER A 69 -0.24 8.36 3.54
CA SER A 69 -0.01 9.81 3.69
C SER A 69 -0.79 10.46 4.82
N GLN A 70 -2.01 9.99 5.11
CA GLN A 70 -2.89 10.62 6.11
C GLN A 70 -2.92 9.86 7.42
N LEU A 71 -2.76 8.53 7.39
CA LEU A 71 -2.81 7.68 8.58
C LEU A 71 -1.45 7.14 9.01
N ASP A 72 -0.36 7.61 8.38
CA ASP A 72 1.02 7.22 8.68
C ASP A 72 1.24 5.69 8.69
N VAL A 73 0.49 4.96 7.86
CA VAL A 73 0.65 3.51 7.74
C VAL A 73 1.95 3.23 6.99
N HIS A 74 2.87 2.54 7.66
CA HIS A 74 4.13 2.16 7.04
C HIS A 74 3.90 1.30 5.79
N PRO A 75 4.42 1.67 4.59
CA PRO A 75 4.07 0.99 3.35
C PRO A 75 4.42 -0.51 3.33
N SER A 76 5.47 -0.93 4.04
CA SER A 76 5.82 -2.36 4.16
C SER A 76 4.78 -3.21 4.90
N SER A 77 3.84 -2.59 5.63
CA SER A 77 2.71 -3.26 6.29
C SER A 77 1.49 -3.41 5.38
N ILE A 78 1.52 -2.91 4.14
CA ILE A 78 0.42 -3.01 3.18
C ILE A 78 0.71 -4.13 2.18
N LEU A 79 -0.27 -5.03 2.04
CA LEU A 79 -0.29 -6.11 1.06
C LEU A 79 -1.41 -5.86 0.03
N ALA A 80 -1.04 -5.74 -1.25
CA ALA A 80 -1.97 -5.62 -2.36
C ALA A 80 -1.79 -6.81 -3.32
N ILE A 81 -2.83 -7.64 -3.44
CA ILE A 81 -2.82 -8.84 -4.27
C ILE A 81 -3.77 -8.68 -5.45
N THR A 82 -3.37 -9.17 -6.61
CA THR A 82 -4.21 -9.28 -7.81
C THR A 82 -4.02 -10.62 -8.50
N PHE A 83 -4.85 -10.90 -9.50
CA PHE A 83 -4.83 -12.18 -10.23
C PHE A 83 -3.77 -12.23 -11.34
N THR A 84 -3.41 -11.09 -11.94
CA THR A 84 -2.50 -11.07 -13.09
C THR A 84 -1.27 -10.20 -12.83
N ASN A 85 -0.13 -10.58 -13.44
CA ASN A 85 1.09 -9.79 -13.36
C ASN A 85 0.91 -8.38 -13.95
N LYS A 86 0.13 -8.26 -15.04
CA LYS A 86 -0.18 -6.97 -15.67
C LYS A 86 -0.91 -6.04 -14.70
N ALA A 87 -1.96 -6.53 -14.03
CA ALA A 87 -2.67 -5.73 -13.04
C ALA A 87 -1.79 -5.36 -11.85
N ALA A 88 -0.85 -6.23 -11.45
CA ALA A 88 0.05 -5.96 -10.35
C ALA A 88 1.04 -4.84 -10.71
N ALA A 89 1.60 -4.90 -11.92
CA ALA A 89 2.50 -3.89 -12.45
C ALA A 89 1.78 -2.54 -12.61
N GLU A 90 0.56 -2.54 -13.15
CA GLU A 90 -0.25 -1.31 -13.28
C GLU A 90 -0.57 -0.71 -11.91
N MET A 91 -1.02 -1.52 -10.94
CA MET A 91 -1.29 -1.06 -9.58
C MET A 91 -0.04 -0.48 -8.93
N LYS A 92 1.12 -1.12 -9.11
CA LYS A 92 2.41 -0.63 -8.61
C LYS A 92 2.78 0.73 -9.23
N SER A 93 2.61 0.91 -10.54
CA SER A 93 2.85 2.19 -11.21
C SER A 93 1.97 3.29 -10.64
N ARG A 94 0.65 3.06 -10.59
CA ARG A 94 -0.32 4.03 -10.09
C ARG A 94 -0.07 4.43 -8.64
N ILE A 95 0.32 3.49 -7.78
CA ILE A 95 0.67 3.82 -6.39
C ILE A 95 1.98 4.60 -6.33
N ASN A 96 2.99 4.21 -7.13
CA ASN A 96 4.25 4.95 -7.20
C ASN A 96 4.06 6.40 -7.69
N GLU A 97 3.14 6.64 -8.63
CA GLU A 97 2.76 7.99 -9.07
C GLU A 97 2.16 8.83 -7.94
N LEU A 98 1.43 8.20 -7.01
CA LEU A 98 0.80 8.89 -5.88
C LEU A 98 1.78 9.16 -4.73
N ILE A 99 2.50 8.14 -4.25
CA ILE A 99 3.31 8.23 -3.02
C ILE A 99 4.83 8.13 -3.26
N GLY A 100 5.27 8.10 -4.52
CA GLY A 100 6.68 8.06 -4.89
C GLY A 100 7.37 6.73 -4.62
N SER A 101 8.70 6.77 -4.48
CA SER A 101 9.57 5.59 -4.34
C SER A 101 9.31 4.77 -3.08
N VAL A 102 8.64 5.33 -2.07
CA VAL A 102 8.28 4.61 -0.84
C VAL A 102 7.40 3.38 -1.13
N SER A 103 6.63 3.41 -2.24
CA SER A 103 5.81 2.28 -2.69
C SER A 103 6.62 1.03 -3.03
N GLN A 104 7.94 1.14 -3.26
CA GLN A 104 8.81 0.01 -3.55
C GLN A 104 8.98 -0.93 -2.34
N THR A 105 8.72 -0.44 -1.13
CA THR A 105 8.77 -1.25 0.10
C THR A 105 7.50 -2.06 0.35
N MET A 106 6.42 -1.75 -0.38
CA MET A 106 5.13 -2.44 -0.29
C MET A 106 5.15 -3.82 -0.91
N TRP A 107 4.25 -4.68 -0.44
CA TRP A 107 4.03 -6.00 -1.03
C TRP A 107 2.92 -5.90 -2.07
N ILE A 108 3.28 -5.78 -3.35
CA ILE A 108 2.34 -5.71 -4.47
C ILE A 108 2.65 -6.84 -5.44
N GLY A 109 1.69 -7.71 -5.72
CA GLY A 109 1.93 -8.84 -6.61
C GLY A 109 0.73 -9.75 -6.82
N THR A 110 0.99 -10.90 -7.44
CA THR A 110 0.00 -11.96 -7.57
C THR A 110 0.03 -12.90 -6.37
N PHE A 111 -1.04 -13.67 -6.18
CA PHE A 111 -1.07 -14.74 -5.18
C PHE A 111 0.16 -15.65 -5.28
N HIS A 112 0.46 -16.15 -6.47
CA HIS A 112 1.62 -17.01 -6.72
C HIS A 112 2.95 -16.35 -6.35
N ALA A 113 3.15 -15.09 -6.73
CA ALA A 113 4.38 -14.37 -6.41
C ALA A 113 4.56 -14.19 -4.90
N MET A 114 3.48 -13.89 -4.17
CA MET A 114 3.51 -13.72 -2.71
C MET A 114 3.79 -15.05 -2.01
N MET A 115 3.10 -16.12 -2.41
CA MET A 115 3.31 -17.46 -1.86
C MET A 115 4.75 -17.94 -2.08
N MET A 116 5.27 -17.80 -3.31
CA MET A 116 6.66 -18.16 -3.62
C MET A 116 7.68 -17.36 -2.81
N ARG A 117 7.41 -16.06 -2.57
CA ARG A 117 8.27 -15.21 -1.73
C ARG A 117 8.28 -15.66 -0.27
N ILE A 118 7.12 -16.06 0.27
CA ILE A 118 7.00 -16.61 1.63
C ILE A 118 7.76 -17.93 1.71
N LEU A 119 7.53 -18.86 0.77
CA LEU A 119 8.21 -20.15 0.76
C LEU A 119 9.73 -20.00 0.66
N ARG A 120 10.25 -19.16 -0.24
CA ARG A 120 11.70 -18.92 -0.34
C ARG A 120 12.34 -18.40 0.94
N ARG A 121 11.56 -17.77 1.83
CA ARG A 121 12.06 -17.22 3.09
C ARG A 121 11.95 -18.19 4.26
N TYR A 122 10.97 -19.09 4.25
CA TYR A 122 10.63 -19.91 5.42
C TYR A 122 10.48 -21.40 5.13
N ALA A 123 10.80 -21.86 3.92
CA ALA A 123 10.67 -23.28 3.55
C ALA A 123 11.55 -24.19 4.41
N ASP A 124 12.69 -23.70 4.90
CA ASP A 124 13.56 -24.38 5.86
C ASP A 124 12.89 -24.65 7.22
N ARG A 125 11.78 -23.97 7.50
CA ARG A 125 10.97 -24.16 8.72
C ARG A 125 9.79 -25.11 8.51
N ILE A 126 9.64 -25.63 7.29
CA ILE A 126 8.58 -26.54 6.89
C ILE A 126 9.23 -27.84 6.42
N GLY A 127 9.45 -28.77 7.35
CA GLY A 127 10.10 -30.06 7.11
C GLY A 127 11.30 -30.25 8.03
#